data_AF-A0A834C312-F1
#
_entry.id   AF-A0A834C312-F1
#
_cell.length_a   1.000
_cell.length_b   1.000
_cell.length_c   1.000
_cell.angle_alpha   90.00
_cell.angle_beta   90.00
_cell.angle_gamma   90.00
#
_symmetry.space_group_name_H-M   'P 1'
#
loop_
_entity.id
_entity.type
_entity.pdbx_description
1 polymer ?
#
loop_
_entity_poly.entity_id
_entity_poly.type
_entity_poly.pdbx_seq_one_letter_code
_entity_poly.pdbx_strand_id
1 'polypeptide(L)'
;MEDPGTRESSLSDGASDDDMPQSLPDESSNGGSIRKGCDPFAQTQRSKLQHRRARINQQINKEMRMRAGAENLFRATTNNKVKETVALELSFVNSNLQLLKEELEELNSNMEVYQTDSEAVKVPMIPLGLKETKDVDFTIPIQDFICEHYGEDSSQYDREIKELMELRQAMRTPSRNQAGLELLMEYYNQLYYVDQRFFSAHRNLGVHFHWYDSLTGVPSSQRALAFEKGSVLFNIGALYTQIGARQDRCATADIDAAIDAFQRAAGAFNYLKENFSNAPSLDMSAPSLSMLVRLMLAQVQECVFERIALASRSARFSSQLRLAQEAARVSDVYLLVQQTMTQPLMKDYVPFSWASMVQVKSEHFRALSHYYAAAALCEHTLSSKEEEGDEEAEEAFLGFYINAPGGQSAPADSAGSRKKAKAW
;
A
#
# COMPACT_ATOMS: atom_id res chain seq x y z
N MET A 1 9.37 61.32 32.87
CA MET A 1 8.62 60.80 31.71
C MET A 1 9.38 59.62 31.17
N GLU A 2 8.93 58.39 31.18
CA GLU A 2 7.81 57.66 31.79
C GLU A 2 8.25 56.19 31.67
N ASP A 3 8.10 55.41 32.73
CA ASP A 3 8.08 53.94 32.70
C ASP A 3 6.59 53.54 32.76
N PRO A 4 6.10 52.42 32.18
CA PRO A 4 6.21 51.09 32.83
C PRO A 4 6.29 49.90 31.83
N GLY A 5 6.92 48.75 32.15
CA GLY A 5 6.41 47.65 32.98
C GLY A 5 6.09 46.41 32.10
N THR A 6 6.19 45.13 32.50
CA THR A 6 6.36 44.51 33.81
C THR A 6 6.67 43.00 33.65
N ARG A 7 7.56 42.47 34.49
CA ARG A 7 7.61 41.16 35.20
C ARG A 7 7.12 39.84 34.56
N GLU A 8 7.94 38.80 34.74
CA GLU A 8 7.62 37.47 35.33
C GLU A 8 8.93 36.86 35.87
N SER A 9 9.23 36.94 37.18
CA SER A 9 9.02 35.96 38.26
C SER A 9 9.64 34.57 38.04
N SER A 10 10.90 34.43 38.46
CA SER A 10 11.61 33.19 38.72
C SER A 10 11.22 32.59 40.07
N LEU A 11 10.84 31.32 40.11
CA LEU A 11 10.79 30.49 41.31
C LEU A 11 11.49 29.17 41.04
N SER A 12 12.52 28.89 41.86
CA SER A 12 13.22 27.61 42.00
C SER A 12 12.68 26.87 43.23
N ASP A 13 12.58 25.55 43.11
CA ASP A 13 12.74 24.50 44.15
C ASP A 13 12.51 23.18 43.38
N GLY A 14 13.26 22.09 43.46
CA GLY A 14 14.21 21.59 44.45
C GLY A 14 13.86 20.10 44.73
N ALA A 15 14.85 19.21 44.61
CA ALA A 15 14.84 17.75 44.94
C ALA A 15 14.15 16.80 43.92
N SER A 16 14.66 15.62 43.57
CA SER A 16 15.81 14.81 44.06
C SER A 16 16.07 13.67 43.06
N ASP A 17 17.34 13.29 42.95
CA ASP A 17 17.84 12.06 42.30
C ASP A 17 17.22 10.80 42.91
N ASP A 18 16.88 9.81 42.07
CA ASP A 18 17.34 8.41 42.15
C ASP A 18 16.56 7.49 41.17
N ASP A 19 17.22 6.42 40.75
CA ASP A 19 16.79 5.33 39.85
C ASP A 19 16.79 5.56 38.33
N MET A 20 18.01 5.69 37.78
CA MET A 20 18.34 5.21 36.43
C MET A 20 19.18 3.93 36.55
N PRO A 21 18.75 2.75 36.03
CA PRO A 21 19.64 1.62 35.93
C PRO A 21 20.67 1.88 34.82
N GLN A 22 21.87 2.27 35.23
CA GLN A 22 23.08 2.18 34.43
C GLN A 22 23.48 0.72 34.29
N SER A 23 23.24 0.15 33.11
CA SER A 23 24.06 -0.95 32.60
C SER A 23 24.17 -0.81 31.08
N LEU A 24 25.29 -0.24 30.65
CA LEU A 24 25.80 -0.42 29.31
C LEU A 24 26.13 -1.92 29.14
N PRO A 25 25.65 -2.62 28.11
CA PRO A 25 26.21 -3.91 27.76
C PRO A 25 27.53 -3.69 27.03
N ASP A 26 28.56 -4.40 27.50
CA ASP A 26 29.84 -4.61 26.85
C ASP A 26 29.69 -4.88 25.35
N GLU A 27 30.40 -4.09 24.52
CA GLU A 27 30.72 -4.47 23.15
C GLU A 27 31.76 -5.60 23.18
N SER A 28 31.30 -6.84 23.35
CA SER A 28 32.11 -8.00 22.99
C SER A 28 31.27 -9.18 22.52
N SER A 29 31.33 -9.42 21.21
CA SER A 29 31.07 -10.67 20.49
C SER A 29 29.73 -11.38 20.72
N ASN A 30 28.77 -11.16 19.82
CA ASN A 30 28.04 -12.29 19.22
C ASN A 30 27.55 -11.93 17.82
N GLY A 31 27.90 -12.76 16.83
CA GLY A 31 27.65 -12.53 15.40
C GLY A 31 26.19 -12.78 14.97
N GLY A 32 25.27 -11.94 15.45
CA GLY A 32 23.90 -11.85 14.94
C GLY A 32 23.59 -10.41 14.59
N SER A 33 23.38 -10.10 13.31
CA SER A 33 22.91 -8.79 12.89
C SER A 33 21.63 -8.46 13.66
N ILE A 34 21.68 -7.48 14.57
CA ILE A 34 20.49 -6.99 15.27
C ILE A 34 19.59 -6.39 14.19
N ARG A 35 18.59 -7.15 13.76
CA ARG A 35 17.63 -6.77 12.71
C ARG A 35 16.77 -5.63 13.25
N LYS A 36 17.13 -4.39 12.94
CA LYS A 36 16.39 -3.20 13.40
C LYS A 36 15.38 -2.77 12.33
N GLY A 37 14.13 -2.59 12.75
CA GLY A 37 13.18 -1.78 11.99
C GLY A 37 13.65 -0.31 11.92
N CYS A 38 12.91 0.54 11.23
CA CYS A 38 13.16 1.98 11.28
C CYS A 38 13.07 2.48 12.72
N ASP A 39 14.01 3.34 13.10
CA ASP A 39 13.99 4.02 14.39
C ASP A 39 12.63 4.74 14.58
N PRO A 40 11.83 4.39 15.59
CA PRO A 40 10.55 5.04 15.88
C PRO A 40 10.69 6.55 16.15
N PHE A 41 11.88 6.99 16.59
CA PHE A 41 12.20 8.39 16.89
C PHE A 41 12.76 9.16 15.69
N ALA A 42 13.06 8.50 14.57
CA ALA A 42 13.44 9.20 13.35
C ALA A 42 12.23 10.01 12.86
N GLN A 43 12.22 11.33 13.09
CA GLN A 43 11.09 12.24 12.81
C GLN A 43 10.94 12.62 11.33
N THR A 44 11.13 11.67 10.41
CA THR A 44 10.85 11.87 8.98
C THR A 44 9.37 12.22 8.76
N GLN A 45 9.03 12.90 7.67
CA GLN A 45 7.62 13.17 7.33
C GLN A 45 6.79 11.87 7.23
N ARG A 46 7.40 10.79 6.71
CA ARG A 46 6.79 9.46 6.57
C ARG A 46 6.49 8.78 7.89
N SER A 47 7.43 8.84 8.84
CA SER A 47 7.21 8.27 10.18
C SER A 47 6.19 9.07 10.96
N LYS A 48 6.16 10.41 10.82
CA LYS A 48 5.09 11.25 11.40
C LYS A 48 3.71 10.87 10.85
N LEU A 49 3.58 10.70 9.52
CA LEU A 49 2.33 10.23 8.90
C LEU A 49 1.92 8.85 9.42
N GLN A 50 2.86 7.89 9.51
CA GLN A 50 2.56 6.56 10.03
C GLN A 50 2.14 6.61 11.51
N HIS A 51 2.83 7.37 12.35
CA HIS A 51 2.46 7.51 13.77
C HIS A 51 1.08 8.13 13.95
N ARG A 52 0.74 9.14 13.15
CA ARG A 52 -0.60 9.75 13.17
C ARG A 52 -1.66 8.76 12.71
N ARG A 53 -1.41 8.01 11.64
CA ARG A 53 -2.30 6.95 11.15
C ARG A 53 -2.52 5.85 12.19
N ALA A 54 -1.47 5.40 12.86
CA ALA A 54 -1.57 4.43 13.95
C ALA A 54 -2.41 4.93 15.13
N ARG A 55 -2.27 6.20 15.49
CA ARG A 55 -3.10 6.82 16.53
C ARG A 55 -4.58 6.86 16.14
N ILE A 56 -4.88 7.28 14.91
CA ILE A 56 -6.26 7.31 14.39
C ILE A 56 -6.85 5.90 14.35
N ASN A 57 -6.10 4.90 13.86
CA ASN A 57 -6.52 3.49 13.83
C ASN A 57 -6.85 2.95 15.23
N GLN A 58 -6.08 3.33 16.26
CA GLN A 58 -6.38 2.99 17.64
C GLN A 58 -7.67 3.65 18.14
N GLN A 59 -7.91 4.91 17.79
CA GLN A 59 -9.12 5.64 18.14
C GLN A 59 -10.35 5.05 17.42
N ILE A 60 -10.27 4.77 16.12
CA ILE A 60 -11.32 4.09 15.36
C ILE A 60 -11.68 2.76 16.03
N ASN A 61 -10.68 1.95 16.40
CA ASN A 61 -10.92 0.68 17.10
C ASN A 61 -11.62 0.88 18.46
N LYS A 62 -11.23 1.92 19.22
CA LYS A 62 -11.89 2.26 20.49
C LYS A 62 -13.36 2.63 20.25
N GLU A 63 -13.62 3.56 19.34
CA GLU A 63 -14.97 4.03 19.03
C GLU A 63 -15.87 2.90 18.47
N MET A 64 -15.35 2.03 17.61
CA MET A 64 -16.12 0.88 17.12
C MET A 64 -16.49 -0.10 18.25
N ARG A 65 -15.60 -0.32 19.22
CA ARG A 65 -15.91 -1.15 20.39
C ARG A 65 -16.96 -0.50 21.28
N MET A 66 -16.88 0.81 21.49
CA MET A 66 -17.90 1.56 22.25
C MET A 66 -19.26 1.50 21.54
N ARG A 67 -19.27 1.68 20.21
CA ARG A 67 -20.48 1.53 19.39
C ARG A 67 -21.09 0.14 19.55
N ALA A 68 -20.31 -0.92 19.40
CA ALA A 68 -20.80 -2.29 19.55
C ALA A 68 -21.36 -2.55 20.96
N GLY A 69 -20.69 -2.05 22.00
CA GLY A 69 -21.18 -2.13 23.38
C GLY A 69 -22.51 -1.37 23.57
N ALA A 70 -22.61 -0.17 23.04
CA ALA A 70 -23.82 0.65 23.09
C ALA A 70 -24.98 0.01 22.29
N GLU A 71 -24.73 -0.54 21.09
CA GLU A 71 -25.74 -1.26 20.30
C GLU A 71 -26.25 -2.50 21.06
N ASN A 72 -25.37 -3.26 21.70
CA ASN A 72 -25.75 -4.42 22.51
C ASN A 72 -26.59 -4.00 23.72
N LEU A 73 -26.20 -2.94 24.43
CA LEU A 73 -26.96 -2.41 25.57
C LEU A 73 -28.33 -1.88 25.13
N PHE A 74 -28.40 -1.17 24.00
CA PHE A 74 -29.65 -0.66 23.44
C PHE A 74 -30.64 -1.79 23.13
N ARG A 75 -30.14 -2.90 22.57
CA ARG A 75 -30.94 -4.10 22.27
C ARG A 75 -31.36 -4.84 23.54
N ALA A 76 -30.49 -4.91 24.54
CA ALA A 76 -30.73 -5.67 25.77
C ALA A 76 -31.61 -4.95 26.80
N THR A 77 -31.58 -3.62 26.84
CA THR A 77 -32.33 -2.85 27.85
C THR A 77 -33.81 -2.72 27.48
N THR A 78 -34.69 -2.77 28.48
CA THR A 78 -36.14 -2.51 28.34
C THR A 78 -36.55 -1.16 28.92
N ASN A 79 -35.64 -0.45 29.60
CA ASN A 79 -35.90 0.84 30.21
C ASN A 79 -35.78 1.98 29.18
N ASN A 80 -36.88 2.70 28.93
CA ASN A 80 -36.94 3.76 27.91
C ASN A 80 -35.94 4.91 28.16
N LYS A 81 -35.72 5.33 29.41
CA LYS A 81 -34.73 6.39 29.71
C LYS A 81 -33.31 5.95 29.39
N VAL A 82 -32.99 4.69 29.68
CA VAL A 82 -31.69 4.09 29.33
C VAL A 82 -31.58 3.97 27.81
N LYS A 83 -32.64 3.56 27.10
CA LYS A 83 -32.65 3.53 25.63
C LYS A 83 -32.38 4.90 25.01
N GLU A 84 -33.04 5.95 25.47
CA GLU A 84 -32.85 7.32 24.97
C GLU A 84 -31.40 7.78 25.19
N THR A 85 -30.85 7.53 26.39
CA THR A 85 -29.44 7.85 26.70
C THR A 85 -28.48 7.09 25.79
N VAL A 86 -28.68 5.78 25.62
CA VAL A 86 -27.84 4.96 24.76
C VAL A 86 -27.97 5.35 23.28
N ALA A 87 -29.15 5.80 22.83
CA ALA A 87 -29.34 6.31 21.47
C ALA A 87 -28.55 7.60 21.22
N LEU A 88 -28.50 8.51 22.20
CA LEU A 88 -27.68 9.72 22.14
C LEU A 88 -26.17 9.39 22.14
N GLU A 89 -25.74 8.43 22.98
CA GLU A 89 -24.35 7.97 22.96
C GLU A 89 -23.99 7.31 21.62
N LEU A 90 -24.90 6.53 21.03
CA LEU A 90 -24.71 5.94 19.70
C LEU A 90 -24.55 7.00 18.62
N SER A 91 -25.32 8.10 18.67
CA SER A 91 -25.16 9.18 17.69
C SER A 91 -23.83 9.90 17.86
N PHE A 92 -23.39 10.14 19.10
CA PHE A 92 -22.08 10.74 19.41
C PHE A 92 -20.93 9.85 18.91
N VAL A 93 -20.93 8.56 19.24
CA VAL A 93 -19.91 7.61 18.80
C VAL A 93 -19.88 7.48 17.27
N ASN A 94 -21.05 7.46 16.60
CA ASN A 94 -21.10 7.44 15.14
C ASN A 94 -20.52 8.72 14.51
N SER A 95 -20.77 9.89 15.11
CA SER A 95 -20.19 11.16 14.65
C SER A 95 -18.67 11.17 14.83
N ASN A 96 -18.15 10.72 15.98
CA ASN A 96 -16.71 10.61 16.19
C ASN A 96 -16.05 9.62 15.22
N LEU A 97 -16.69 8.46 14.97
CA LEU A 97 -16.20 7.50 13.99
C LEU A 97 -16.11 8.10 12.60
N GLN A 98 -17.09 8.91 12.21
CA GLN A 98 -17.09 9.58 10.93
C GLN A 98 -15.91 10.57 10.84
N LEU A 99 -15.72 11.43 11.84
CA LEU A 99 -14.60 12.38 11.87
C LEU A 99 -13.23 11.69 11.80
N LEU A 100 -13.05 10.60 12.54
CA LEU A 100 -11.80 9.84 12.52
C LEU A 100 -11.54 9.16 11.16
N LYS A 101 -12.60 8.70 10.48
CA LYS A 101 -12.48 8.15 9.13
C LYS A 101 -12.14 9.22 8.11
N GLU A 102 -12.74 10.40 8.21
CA GLU A 102 -12.42 11.55 7.35
C GLU A 102 -10.97 12.00 7.57
N GLU A 103 -10.49 12.07 8.82
CA GLU A 103 -9.08 12.39 9.11
C GLU A 103 -8.13 11.33 8.52
N LEU A 104 -8.48 10.04 8.61
CA LEU A 104 -7.69 8.97 8.00
C LEU A 104 -7.67 9.07 6.47
N GLU A 105 -8.81 9.39 5.85
CA GLU A 105 -8.91 9.59 4.41
C GLU A 105 -8.06 10.78 3.94
N GLU A 106 -8.04 11.87 4.69
CA GLU A 106 -7.18 13.03 4.42
C GLU A 106 -5.69 12.63 4.44
N LEU A 107 -5.27 11.84 5.43
CA LEU A 107 -3.89 11.32 5.48
C LEU A 107 -3.57 10.40 4.31
N ASN A 108 -4.50 9.51 3.92
CA ASN A 108 -4.32 8.62 2.77
C ASN A 108 -4.33 9.37 1.42
N SER A 109 -4.89 10.58 1.40
CA SER A 109 -4.88 11.47 0.25
C SER A 109 -3.56 12.24 0.09
N ASN A 110 -2.72 12.28 1.14
CA ASN A 110 -1.40 12.91 1.06
C ASN A 110 -0.40 12.01 0.31
N MET A 111 -0.32 12.22 -1.01
CA MET A 111 0.61 11.50 -1.89
C MET A 111 2.01 12.10 -1.92
N GLU A 112 2.16 13.39 -1.60
CA GLU A 112 3.39 14.18 -1.77
C GLU A 112 4.58 13.55 -1.06
N VAL A 113 4.36 13.03 0.15
CA VAL A 113 5.42 12.45 1.00
C VAL A 113 6.08 11.21 0.36
N TYR A 114 5.45 10.61 -0.65
CA TYR A 114 5.99 9.47 -1.40
C TYR A 114 6.51 9.83 -2.79
N GLN A 115 6.26 11.05 -3.28
CA GLN A 115 6.79 11.50 -4.56
C GLN A 115 8.26 11.94 -4.40
N THR A 116 8.91 12.20 -5.53
CA THR A 116 10.23 12.84 -5.57
C THR A 116 10.07 14.37 -5.66
N ASP A 117 10.99 15.12 -5.06
CA ASP A 117 11.03 16.59 -5.03
C ASP A 117 11.53 17.23 -6.35
N SER A 118 11.32 16.56 -7.49
CA SER A 118 11.84 17.02 -8.79
C SER A 118 11.09 18.22 -9.32
N GLU A 119 11.82 19.18 -9.92
CA GLU A 119 11.24 20.36 -10.56
C GLU A 119 10.48 20.02 -11.86
N ALA A 120 10.69 18.83 -12.42
CA ALA A 120 9.94 18.36 -13.57
C ALA A 120 8.51 17.99 -13.14
N VAL A 121 7.52 18.78 -13.57
CA VAL A 121 6.11 18.52 -13.28
C VAL A 121 5.69 17.19 -13.90
N LYS A 122 5.55 16.16 -13.06
CA LYS A 122 4.97 14.86 -13.44
C LYS A 122 3.71 14.62 -12.65
N VAL A 123 2.76 13.97 -13.31
CA VAL A 123 1.54 13.56 -12.63
C VAL A 123 1.92 12.59 -11.51
N PRO A 124 1.44 12.79 -10.27
CA PRO A 124 1.85 11.96 -9.14
C PRO A 124 1.37 10.52 -9.32
N MET A 125 2.13 9.58 -8.77
CA MET A 125 1.72 8.19 -8.67
C MET A 125 0.93 7.97 -7.36
N ILE A 126 0.03 7.00 -7.35
CA ILE A 126 -0.78 6.58 -6.21
C ILE A 126 -0.04 5.45 -5.46
N PRO A 127 0.61 5.74 -4.32
CA PRO A 127 1.19 4.72 -3.46
C PRO A 127 0.13 4.16 -2.48
N LEU A 128 0.36 2.95 -1.99
CA LEU A 128 -0.42 2.34 -0.94
C LEU A 128 0.25 2.54 0.43
N GLY A 129 -0.57 2.85 1.43
CA GLY A 129 -0.16 2.79 2.82
C GLY A 129 0.03 1.33 3.28
N LEU A 130 1.03 1.09 4.12
CA LEU A 130 1.23 -0.23 4.74
C LEU A 130 0.06 -0.55 5.68
N LYS A 131 -0.38 -1.80 5.76
CA LYS A 131 -1.22 -2.28 6.87
C LYS A 131 -0.44 -2.21 8.16
N GLU A 132 -1.15 -1.91 9.24
CA GLU A 132 -0.60 -1.85 10.58
C GLU A 132 -1.02 -3.08 11.38
N THR A 133 -0.21 -3.48 12.36
CA THR A 133 -0.47 -4.61 13.24
C THR A 133 -0.14 -4.27 14.69
N LYS A 134 -0.82 -4.97 15.60
CA LYS A 134 -0.51 -4.90 17.03
C LYS A 134 0.68 -5.78 17.39
N ASP A 135 1.23 -5.49 18.56
CA ASP A 135 2.13 -6.42 19.20
C ASP A 135 1.37 -7.74 19.48
N VAL A 136 2.05 -8.85 19.28
CA VAL A 136 1.52 -10.19 19.53
C VAL A 136 2.67 -11.07 19.96
N ASP A 137 2.55 -11.64 21.15
CA ASP A 137 3.51 -12.53 21.74
C ASP A 137 3.11 -13.99 21.50
N PHE A 138 3.99 -14.75 20.84
CA PHE A 138 3.82 -16.18 20.62
C PHE A 138 4.75 -17.03 21.48
N THR A 139 5.54 -16.42 22.37
CA THR A 139 6.58 -17.10 23.17
C THR A 139 6.00 -18.26 23.96
N ILE A 140 5.05 -17.96 24.87
CA ILE A 140 4.41 -18.98 25.71
C ILE A 140 3.64 -20.00 24.86
N PRO A 141 2.78 -19.62 23.89
CA PRO A 141 2.12 -20.58 23.00
C PRO A 141 3.06 -21.56 22.29
N ILE A 142 4.22 -21.09 21.81
CA ILE A 142 5.20 -21.94 21.13
C ILE A 142 5.90 -22.86 22.15
N GLN A 143 6.31 -22.33 23.30
CA GLN A 143 6.93 -23.13 24.37
C GLN A 143 6.00 -24.25 24.86
N ASP A 144 4.74 -23.92 25.14
CA ASP A 144 3.71 -24.90 25.53
C ASP A 144 3.51 -25.95 24.43
N PHE A 145 3.50 -25.52 23.16
CA PHE A 145 3.39 -26.44 22.04
C PHE A 145 4.58 -27.40 21.98
N ILE A 146 5.80 -26.93 22.22
CA ILE A 146 7.02 -27.76 22.22
C ILE A 146 6.95 -28.82 23.32
N CYS A 147 6.64 -28.41 24.54
CA CYS A 147 6.50 -29.31 25.68
C CYS A 147 5.40 -30.37 25.45
N GLU A 148 4.22 -29.94 25.00
CA GLU A 148 3.06 -30.83 24.87
C GLU A 148 3.10 -31.72 23.61
N HIS A 149 3.61 -31.22 22.48
CA HIS A 149 3.61 -31.97 21.22
C HIS A 149 4.84 -32.84 21.04
N TYR A 150 6.01 -32.23 21.26
CA TYR A 150 7.30 -32.85 20.97
C TYR A 150 7.86 -33.53 22.22
N GLY A 151 7.34 -33.22 23.41
CA GLY A 151 7.85 -33.77 24.67
C GLY A 151 9.24 -33.26 25.01
N GLU A 152 9.61 -32.10 24.45
CA GLU A 152 10.93 -31.49 24.59
C GLU A 152 10.89 -30.33 25.59
N ASP A 153 12.04 -30.03 26.20
CA ASP A 153 12.19 -28.87 27.06
C ASP A 153 12.25 -27.59 26.20
N SER A 154 11.22 -26.75 26.33
CA SER A 154 11.07 -25.54 25.53
C SER A 154 12.17 -24.50 25.77
N SER A 155 12.84 -24.52 26.92
CA SER A 155 13.93 -23.58 27.24
C SER A 155 15.14 -23.72 26.30
N GLN A 156 15.28 -24.87 25.65
CA GLN A 156 16.33 -25.11 24.64
C GLN A 156 16.14 -24.27 23.38
N TYR A 157 14.97 -23.67 23.19
CA TYR A 157 14.58 -22.90 22.01
C TYR A 157 14.34 -21.41 22.30
N ASP A 158 14.63 -20.94 23.51
CA ASP A 158 14.36 -19.56 23.93
C ASP A 158 15.04 -18.53 23.03
N ARG A 159 16.25 -18.85 22.52
CA ARG A 159 16.98 -17.98 21.62
C ARG A 159 16.26 -17.83 20.27
N GLU A 160 15.87 -18.93 19.65
CA GLU A 160 15.18 -18.95 18.36
C GLU A 160 13.80 -18.29 18.44
N ILE A 161 13.08 -18.52 19.53
CA ILE A 161 11.77 -17.89 19.79
C ILE A 161 11.97 -16.38 19.94
N LYS A 162 12.97 -15.95 20.70
CA LYS A 162 13.32 -14.53 20.85
C LYS A 162 13.69 -13.89 19.51
N GLU A 163 14.51 -14.55 18.68
CA GLU A 163 14.86 -14.05 17.34
C GLU A 163 13.64 -13.88 16.43
N LEU A 164 12.69 -14.82 16.47
CA LEU A 164 11.43 -14.72 15.73
C LEU A 164 10.58 -13.54 16.23
N MET A 165 10.51 -13.35 17.54
CA MET A 165 9.77 -12.26 18.18
C MET A 165 10.37 -10.89 17.85
N GLU A 166 11.69 -10.77 17.89
CA GLU A 166 12.42 -9.55 17.48
C GLU A 166 12.23 -9.25 16.00
N LEU A 167 12.28 -10.26 15.13
CA LEU A 167 12.02 -10.10 13.69
C LEU A 167 10.60 -9.61 13.43
N ARG A 168 9.60 -10.18 14.10
CA ARG A 168 8.22 -9.70 14.03
C ARG A 168 8.12 -8.26 14.51
N GLN A 169 8.78 -7.91 15.61
CA GLN A 169 8.72 -6.56 16.13
C GLN A 169 9.36 -5.55 15.16
N ALA A 170 10.50 -5.90 14.56
CA ALA A 170 11.19 -5.09 13.57
C ALA A 170 10.34 -4.85 12.32
N MET A 171 9.69 -5.90 11.78
CA MET A 171 8.93 -5.78 10.52
C MET A 171 7.75 -4.81 10.62
N ARG A 172 7.25 -4.50 11.83
CA ARG A 172 6.14 -3.54 12.06
C ARG A 172 6.47 -2.13 11.62
N THR A 173 7.76 -1.81 11.51
CA THR A 173 8.27 -0.50 11.14
C THR A 173 9.31 -0.62 10.03
N PRO A 174 8.97 -1.23 8.87
CA PRO A 174 9.98 -1.49 7.84
C PRO A 174 10.43 -0.18 7.20
N SER A 175 11.70 -0.06 6.83
CA SER A 175 12.19 1.12 6.11
C SER A 175 11.58 1.23 4.71
N ARG A 176 11.50 2.45 4.16
CA ARG A 176 10.77 2.73 2.91
C ARG A 176 11.70 2.57 1.69
N ASN A 177 12.38 1.43 1.65
CA ASN A 177 13.45 1.11 0.71
C ASN A 177 13.67 -0.41 0.65
N GLN A 178 14.72 -0.83 -0.07
CA GLN A 178 15.09 -2.22 -0.26
C GLN A 178 15.30 -2.99 1.06
N ALA A 179 15.95 -2.40 2.06
CA ALA A 179 16.14 -3.05 3.36
C ALA A 179 14.82 -3.38 4.07
N GLY A 180 13.78 -2.56 3.87
CA GLY A 180 12.45 -2.85 4.41
C GLY A 180 11.75 -3.99 3.68
N LEU A 181 11.97 -4.13 2.37
CA LEU A 181 11.49 -5.27 1.60
C LEU A 181 12.16 -6.57 2.07
N GLU A 182 13.47 -6.53 2.28
CA GLU A 182 14.24 -7.68 2.79
C GLU A 182 13.74 -8.09 4.18
N LEU A 183 13.50 -7.14 5.08
CA LEU A 183 12.95 -7.40 6.41
C LEU A 183 11.56 -8.05 6.36
N LEU A 184 10.67 -7.54 5.52
CA LEU A 184 9.32 -8.11 5.34
C LEU A 184 9.37 -9.51 4.72
N MET A 185 10.21 -9.70 3.70
CA MET A 185 10.41 -11.00 3.05
C MET A 185 11.02 -12.03 4.00
N GLU A 186 11.99 -11.63 4.82
CA GLU A 186 12.59 -12.50 5.82
C GLU A 186 11.54 -12.99 6.81
N TYR A 187 10.72 -12.10 7.35
CA TYR A 187 9.61 -12.49 8.24
C TYR A 187 8.59 -13.38 7.53
N TYR A 188 8.17 -13.02 6.31
CA TYR A 188 7.25 -13.83 5.51
C TYR A 188 7.76 -15.26 5.31
N ASN A 189 9.07 -15.42 5.04
CA ASN A 189 9.71 -16.72 4.88
C ASN A 189 9.79 -17.48 6.20
N GLN A 190 10.06 -16.82 7.33
CA GLN A 190 10.01 -17.48 8.64
C GLN A 190 8.61 -18.01 8.96
N LEU A 191 7.55 -17.27 8.58
CA LEU A 191 6.18 -17.75 8.75
C LEU A 191 5.91 -19.05 7.98
N TYR A 192 6.60 -19.33 6.87
CA TYR A 192 6.49 -20.62 6.20
C TYR A 192 6.91 -21.77 7.12
N TYR A 193 8.07 -21.66 7.77
CA TYR A 193 8.58 -22.70 8.67
C TYR A 193 7.75 -22.82 9.96
N VAL A 194 7.28 -21.69 10.50
CA VAL A 194 6.40 -21.65 11.67
C VAL A 194 5.09 -22.38 11.39
N ASP A 195 4.49 -22.17 10.21
CA ASP A 195 3.25 -22.83 9.78
C ASP A 195 3.38 -24.35 9.80
N GLN A 196 4.45 -24.86 9.20
CA GLN A 196 4.68 -26.30 9.05
C GLN A 196 4.90 -27.03 10.39
N ARG A 197 5.33 -26.31 11.43
CA ARG A 197 5.67 -26.89 12.74
C ARG A 197 4.55 -26.71 13.77
N PHE A 198 3.97 -25.51 13.84
CA PHE A 198 3.12 -25.13 14.97
C PHE A 198 1.65 -24.95 14.61
N PHE A 199 1.31 -24.76 13.33
CA PHE A 199 -0.06 -24.51 12.89
C PHE A 199 -0.59 -25.71 12.09
N SER A 200 -1.15 -26.70 12.80
CA SER A 200 -1.86 -27.82 12.17
C SER A 200 -3.38 -27.58 12.14
N ALA A 201 -4.08 -28.24 11.22
CA ALA A 201 -5.54 -28.13 11.13
C ALA A 201 -6.28 -28.60 12.40
N HIS A 202 -5.62 -29.40 13.23
CA HIS A 202 -6.22 -30.06 14.40
C HIS A 202 -5.82 -29.43 15.74
N ARG A 203 -4.84 -28.51 15.75
CA ARG A 203 -4.36 -27.87 16.98
C ARG A 203 -4.16 -26.39 16.77
N ASN A 204 -4.73 -25.61 17.67
CA ASN A 204 -4.70 -24.16 17.61
C ASN A 204 -3.85 -23.60 18.75
N LEU A 205 -2.83 -22.80 18.41
CA LEU A 205 -1.92 -22.16 19.35
C LEU A 205 -2.57 -21.08 20.25
N GLY A 206 -3.83 -20.68 20.01
CA GLY A 206 -4.48 -19.64 20.82
C GLY A 206 -4.10 -18.21 20.44
N VAL A 207 -3.17 -18.05 19.51
CA VAL A 207 -2.66 -16.77 19.02
C VAL A 207 -3.71 -16.05 18.16
N HIS A 208 -3.84 -14.73 18.36
CA HIS A 208 -4.69 -13.85 17.55
C HIS A 208 -3.85 -12.79 16.84
N PHE A 209 -3.89 -12.80 15.52
CA PHE A 209 -3.24 -11.82 14.67
C PHE A 209 -4.20 -10.67 14.41
N HIS A 210 -3.77 -9.45 14.77
CA HIS A 210 -4.54 -8.23 14.62
C HIS A 210 -3.94 -7.35 13.55
N TRP A 211 -4.72 -7.03 12.52
CA TRP A 211 -4.30 -6.11 11.46
C TRP A 211 -5.36 -5.06 11.19
N TYR A 212 -4.92 -3.91 10.71
CA TYR A 212 -5.76 -2.81 10.32
C TYR A 212 -5.87 -2.76 8.80
N ASP A 213 -7.08 -2.54 8.30
CA ASP A 213 -7.35 -2.29 6.89
C ASP A 213 -6.53 -1.08 6.39
N SER A 214 -5.85 -1.25 5.27
CA SER A 214 -4.91 -0.25 4.75
C SER A 214 -5.57 1.06 4.31
N LEU A 215 -6.86 1.06 3.94
CA LEU A 215 -7.55 2.26 3.49
C LEU A 215 -8.42 2.87 4.59
N THR A 216 -9.12 2.03 5.34
CA THR A 216 -10.16 2.48 6.29
C THR A 216 -9.75 2.40 7.75
N GLY A 217 -8.62 1.75 8.07
CA GLY A 217 -8.20 1.59 9.46
C GLY A 217 -9.09 0.67 10.29
N VAL A 218 -10.03 -0.04 9.66
CA VAL A 218 -10.91 -0.98 10.34
C VAL A 218 -10.07 -2.19 10.80
N PRO A 219 -10.03 -2.51 12.11
CA PRO A 219 -9.32 -3.67 12.62
C PRO A 219 -10.01 -4.98 12.25
N SER A 220 -9.19 -5.99 11.94
CA SER A 220 -9.58 -7.38 11.79
C SER A 220 -8.69 -8.27 12.65
N SER A 221 -9.25 -9.37 13.15
CA SER A 221 -8.56 -10.31 14.02
C SER A 221 -8.83 -11.74 13.57
N GLN A 222 -7.79 -12.54 13.38
CA GLN A 222 -7.94 -13.98 13.10
C GLN A 222 -6.87 -14.80 13.81
N ARG A 223 -7.16 -16.07 14.05
CA ARG A 223 -6.21 -17.05 14.61
C ARG A 223 -5.39 -17.75 13.52
N ALA A 224 -5.83 -17.70 12.27
CA ALA A 224 -5.16 -18.36 11.17
C ALA A 224 -3.87 -17.64 10.80
N LEU A 225 -2.75 -18.36 10.75
CA LEU A 225 -1.45 -17.82 10.34
C LEU A 225 -1.48 -17.29 8.90
N ALA A 226 -2.35 -17.85 8.04
CA ALA A 226 -2.58 -17.35 6.70
C ALA A 226 -2.96 -15.85 6.68
N PHE A 227 -3.63 -15.34 7.71
CA PHE A 227 -3.96 -13.92 7.82
C PHE A 227 -2.74 -13.04 8.10
N GLU A 228 -1.81 -13.50 8.96
CA GLU A 228 -0.52 -12.83 9.19
C GLU A 228 0.30 -12.81 7.90
N LYS A 229 0.48 -13.99 7.27
CA LYS A 229 1.22 -14.14 6.01
C LYS A 229 0.66 -13.23 4.90
N GLY A 230 -0.66 -13.27 4.69
CA GLY A 230 -1.31 -12.46 3.67
C GLY A 230 -1.15 -10.96 3.93
N SER A 231 -1.23 -10.52 5.19
CA SER A 231 -1.05 -9.12 5.56
C SER A 231 0.40 -8.63 5.40
N VAL A 232 1.39 -9.49 5.69
CA VAL A 232 2.80 -9.19 5.42
C VAL A 232 3.06 -9.10 3.91
N LEU A 233 2.49 -10.01 3.12
CA LEU A 233 2.58 -9.98 1.65
C LEU A 233 1.91 -8.72 1.06
N PHE A 234 0.78 -8.30 1.62
CA PHE A 234 0.17 -7.01 1.26
C PHE A 234 1.15 -5.86 1.50
N ASN A 235 1.84 -5.84 2.64
CA ASN A 235 2.82 -4.81 2.96
C ASN A 235 4.04 -4.82 2.03
N ILE A 236 4.47 -5.99 1.56
CA ILE A 236 5.50 -6.11 0.52
C ILE A 236 5.02 -5.42 -0.76
N GLY A 237 3.81 -5.73 -1.24
CA GLY A 237 3.22 -5.08 -2.40
C GLY A 237 3.07 -3.56 -2.23
N ALA A 238 2.57 -3.13 -1.07
CA ALA A 238 2.42 -1.72 -0.72
C ALA A 238 3.78 -0.99 -0.68
N LEU A 239 4.84 -1.61 -0.15
CA LEU A 239 6.17 -1.00 -0.11
C LEU A 239 6.76 -0.83 -1.52
N TYR A 240 6.55 -1.80 -2.42
CA TYR A 240 6.93 -1.62 -3.83
C TYR A 240 6.21 -0.42 -4.47
N THR A 241 4.93 -0.18 -4.17
CA THR A 241 4.21 1.00 -4.70
C THR A 241 4.85 2.32 -4.27
N GLN A 242 5.34 2.38 -3.02
CA GLN A 242 6.00 3.57 -2.47
C GLN A 242 7.38 3.77 -3.10
N ILE A 243 8.12 2.68 -3.37
CA ILE A 243 9.41 2.74 -4.06
C ILE A 243 9.23 3.20 -5.50
N GLY A 244 8.20 2.73 -6.21
CA GLY A 244 7.88 3.15 -7.58
C GLY A 244 7.44 4.61 -7.65
N ALA A 245 6.58 5.06 -6.74
CA ALA A 245 6.12 6.45 -6.69
C ALA A 245 7.26 7.46 -6.42
N ARG A 246 8.32 7.03 -5.72
CA ARG A 246 9.46 7.87 -5.39
C ARG A 246 10.45 8.06 -6.55
N GLN A 247 10.35 7.30 -7.64
CA GLN A 247 11.30 7.48 -8.74
C GLN A 247 11.11 8.86 -9.39
N ASP A 248 12.21 9.54 -9.71
CA ASP A 248 12.21 10.84 -10.41
C ASP A 248 11.68 10.69 -11.84
N ARG A 249 11.77 9.49 -12.43
CA ARG A 249 11.30 9.14 -13.78
C ARG A 249 11.88 10.05 -14.89
N CYS A 250 12.93 10.83 -14.62
CA CYS A 250 13.51 11.80 -15.56
C CYS A 250 14.57 11.15 -16.47
N ALA A 251 15.13 10.04 -16.01
CA ALA A 251 16.02 9.18 -16.79
C ALA A 251 15.36 7.83 -17.02
N THR A 252 15.73 7.16 -18.12
CA THR A 252 15.25 5.82 -18.47
C THR A 252 15.46 4.82 -17.33
N ALA A 253 16.59 4.88 -16.63
CA ALA A 253 16.87 3.99 -15.50
C ALA A 253 15.85 4.13 -14.35
N ASP A 254 15.45 5.35 -14.00
CA ASP A 254 14.47 5.60 -12.94
C ASP A 254 13.07 5.19 -13.38
N ILE A 255 12.74 5.38 -14.66
CA ILE A 255 11.47 4.90 -15.24
C ILE A 255 11.42 3.37 -15.21
N ASP A 256 12.50 2.68 -15.60
CA ASP A 256 12.58 1.22 -15.57
C ASP A 256 12.48 0.69 -14.12
N ALA A 257 13.10 1.38 -13.16
CA ALA A 257 12.94 1.07 -11.73
C ALA A 257 11.49 1.25 -11.24
N ALA A 258 10.78 2.29 -11.71
CA ALA A 258 9.37 2.48 -11.38
C ALA A 258 8.50 1.36 -11.98
N ILE A 259 8.76 0.97 -13.23
CA ILE A 259 8.09 -0.15 -13.90
C ILE A 259 8.28 -1.44 -13.13
N ASP A 260 9.52 -1.81 -12.79
CA ASP A 260 9.82 -3.03 -12.03
C ASP A 260 9.11 -3.02 -10.67
N ALA A 261 9.15 -1.90 -9.95
CA ALA A 261 8.48 -1.77 -8.66
C ALA A 261 6.95 -1.95 -8.77
N PHE A 262 6.28 -1.26 -9.69
CA PHE A 262 4.82 -1.40 -9.85
C PHE A 262 4.42 -2.79 -10.38
N GLN A 263 5.24 -3.42 -11.24
CA GLN A 263 5.01 -4.81 -11.66
C GLN A 263 5.13 -5.79 -10.50
N ARG A 264 6.13 -5.63 -9.62
CA ARG A 264 6.27 -6.44 -8.40
C ARG A 264 5.10 -6.24 -7.44
N ALA A 265 4.62 -5.01 -7.29
CA ALA A 265 3.42 -4.72 -6.50
C ALA A 265 2.19 -5.44 -7.09
N ALA A 266 1.96 -5.33 -8.40
CA ALA A 266 0.88 -6.04 -9.09
C ALA A 266 0.97 -7.56 -8.88
N GLY A 267 2.18 -8.12 -9.00
CA GLY A 267 2.44 -9.53 -8.75
C GLY A 267 2.10 -9.97 -7.32
N ALA A 268 2.52 -9.19 -6.32
CA ALA A 268 2.22 -9.46 -4.91
C ALA A 268 0.71 -9.45 -4.63
N PHE A 269 -0.03 -8.45 -5.13
CA PHE A 269 -1.49 -8.37 -4.95
C PHE A 269 -2.22 -9.46 -5.72
N ASN A 270 -1.77 -9.83 -6.92
CA ASN A 270 -2.38 -10.92 -7.66
C ASN A 270 -2.14 -12.28 -6.98
N TYR A 271 -0.93 -12.52 -6.46
CA TYR A 271 -0.64 -13.73 -5.69
C TYR A 271 -1.50 -13.79 -4.42
N LEU A 272 -1.65 -12.66 -3.71
CA LEU A 272 -2.51 -12.56 -2.53
C LEU A 272 -3.97 -12.95 -2.88
N LYS A 273 -4.49 -12.43 -4.00
CA LYS A 273 -5.85 -12.72 -4.50
C LYS A 273 -6.05 -14.20 -4.80
N GLU A 274 -5.06 -14.85 -5.40
CA GLU A 274 -5.16 -16.25 -5.83
C GLU A 274 -4.98 -17.26 -4.68
N ASN A 275 -4.22 -16.89 -3.64
CA ASN A 275 -3.80 -17.84 -2.60
C ASN A 275 -4.44 -17.58 -1.22
N PHE A 276 -5.07 -16.42 -0.99
CA PHE A 276 -5.62 -16.02 0.31
C PHE A 276 -7.10 -15.57 0.21
N SER A 277 -7.97 -16.48 -0.20
CA SER A 277 -9.38 -16.20 -0.55
C SER A 277 -10.32 -15.86 0.61
N ASN A 278 -9.94 -16.14 1.86
CA ASN A 278 -10.80 -15.96 3.05
C ASN A 278 -10.35 -14.79 3.95
N ALA A 279 -9.90 -13.69 3.32
CA ALA A 279 -9.45 -12.52 4.05
C ALA A 279 -10.59 -11.86 4.85
N PRO A 280 -10.36 -11.46 6.13
CA PRO A 280 -11.37 -10.81 6.97
C PRO A 280 -11.51 -9.31 6.73
N SER A 281 -10.60 -8.70 5.95
CA SER A 281 -10.54 -7.26 5.71
C SER A 281 -10.79 -6.96 4.23
N LEU A 282 -11.42 -5.80 3.97
CA LEU A 282 -11.89 -5.45 2.64
C LEU A 282 -10.71 -5.15 1.69
N ASP A 283 -9.60 -4.61 2.19
CA ASP A 283 -8.37 -4.37 1.40
C ASP A 283 -7.79 -5.63 0.75
N MET A 284 -8.03 -6.79 1.36
CA MET A 284 -7.56 -8.09 0.86
C MET A 284 -8.67 -8.91 0.20
N SER A 285 -9.84 -8.32 -0.05
CA SER A 285 -10.91 -8.96 -0.82
C SER A 285 -10.56 -9.06 -2.31
N ALA A 286 -11.13 -10.05 -3.01
CA ALA A 286 -10.87 -10.23 -4.44
C ALA A 286 -11.19 -8.99 -5.31
N PRO A 287 -12.31 -8.25 -5.08
CA PRO A 287 -12.57 -6.99 -5.80
C PRO A 287 -11.48 -5.94 -5.54
N SER A 288 -11.11 -5.70 -4.28
CA SER A 288 -10.07 -4.72 -3.91
C SER A 288 -8.72 -5.07 -4.51
N LEU A 289 -8.28 -6.33 -4.39
CA LEU A 289 -7.00 -6.76 -4.96
C LEU A 289 -7.00 -6.69 -6.49
N SER A 290 -8.12 -6.99 -7.14
CA SER A 290 -8.24 -6.83 -8.60
C SER A 290 -8.15 -5.37 -9.04
N MET A 291 -8.78 -4.45 -8.29
CA MET A 291 -8.65 -3.01 -8.50
C MET A 291 -7.20 -2.55 -8.30
N LEU A 292 -6.53 -2.98 -7.23
CA LEU A 292 -5.14 -2.62 -6.94
C LEU A 292 -4.18 -3.14 -8.03
N VAL A 293 -4.35 -4.38 -8.49
CA VAL A 293 -3.58 -4.92 -9.62
C VAL A 293 -3.77 -4.06 -10.87
N ARG A 294 -5.01 -3.70 -11.22
CA ARG A 294 -5.28 -2.84 -12.38
C ARG A 294 -4.65 -1.46 -12.23
N LEU A 295 -4.73 -0.85 -11.04
CA LEU A 295 -4.10 0.44 -10.77
C LEU A 295 -2.58 0.37 -10.95
N MET A 296 -1.93 -0.68 -10.45
CA MET A 296 -0.49 -0.86 -10.63
C MET A 296 -0.11 -1.00 -12.11
N LEU A 297 -0.87 -1.79 -12.87
CA LEU A 297 -0.64 -1.96 -14.32
C LEU A 297 -0.89 -0.67 -15.11
N ALA A 298 -1.85 0.16 -14.70
CA ALA A 298 -2.06 1.47 -15.31
C ALA A 298 -0.86 2.41 -15.07
N GLN A 299 -0.28 2.41 -13.86
CA GLN A 299 0.93 3.17 -13.55
C GLN A 299 2.16 2.64 -14.30
N VAL A 300 2.26 1.33 -14.53
CA VAL A 300 3.29 0.74 -15.41
C VAL A 300 3.13 1.28 -16.82
N GLN A 301 1.91 1.28 -17.36
CA GLN A 301 1.62 1.76 -18.70
C GLN A 301 1.96 3.25 -18.86
N GLU A 302 1.66 4.08 -17.85
CA GLU A 302 2.09 5.48 -17.77
C GLU A 302 3.62 5.62 -17.82
N CYS A 303 4.35 4.82 -17.05
CA CYS A 303 5.81 4.83 -17.09
C CYS A 303 6.36 4.40 -18.46
N VAL A 304 5.72 3.44 -19.15
CA VAL A 304 6.10 3.04 -20.50
C VAL A 304 5.91 4.20 -21.49
N PHE A 305 4.81 4.94 -21.38
CA PHE A 305 4.61 6.17 -22.15
C PHE A 305 5.71 7.19 -21.89
N GLU A 306 6.04 7.47 -20.62
CA GLU A 306 7.12 8.41 -20.25
C GLU A 306 8.47 7.97 -20.85
N ARG A 307 8.77 6.66 -20.85
CA ARG A 307 9.98 6.11 -21.45
C ARG A 307 10.05 6.35 -22.95
N ILE A 308 8.93 6.16 -23.66
CA ILE A 308 8.83 6.42 -25.10
C ILE A 308 8.96 7.92 -25.37
N ALA A 309 8.30 8.77 -24.57
CA ALA A 309 8.39 10.23 -24.68
C ALA A 309 9.83 10.73 -24.49
N LEU A 310 10.57 10.16 -23.53
CA LEU A 310 11.97 10.52 -23.28
C LEU A 310 12.90 10.11 -24.43
N ALA A 311 12.62 8.97 -25.07
CA ALA A 311 13.40 8.48 -26.21
C ALA A 311 13.08 9.21 -27.52
N SER A 312 11.84 9.67 -27.68
CA SER A 312 11.35 10.41 -28.85
C SER A 312 11.86 11.86 -28.86
N ARG A 313 13.10 12.05 -29.30
CA ARG A 313 13.72 13.38 -29.45
C ARG A 313 13.37 14.10 -30.76
N SER A 314 12.84 13.38 -31.75
CA SER A 314 12.47 13.95 -33.05
C SER A 314 10.95 14.08 -33.19
N ALA A 315 10.48 15.19 -33.74
CA ALA A 315 9.07 15.43 -34.01
C ALA A 315 8.51 14.66 -35.23
N ARG A 316 9.21 13.64 -35.71
CA ARG A 316 8.84 12.84 -36.90
C ARG A 316 7.48 12.17 -36.73
N PHE A 317 6.77 12.01 -37.84
CA PHE A 317 5.45 11.37 -37.93
C PHE A 317 5.35 10.07 -37.10
N SER A 318 6.25 9.12 -37.34
CA SER A 318 6.24 7.80 -36.67
C SER A 318 6.43 7.88 -35.15
N SER A 319 7.25 8.84 -34.68
CA SER A 319 7.47 9.08 -33.25
C SER A 319 6.23 9.68 -32.58
N GLN A 320 5.59 10.66 -33.23
CA GLN A 320 4.36 11.27 -32.75
C GLN A 320 3.18 10.29 -32.76
N LEU A 321 3.04 9.49 -33.82
CA LEU A 321 2.01 8.46 -33.91
C LEU A 321 2.15 7.42 -32.80
N ARG A 322 3.38 6.97 -32.51
CA ARG A 322 3.65 6.05 -31.41
C ARG A 322 3.28 6.64 -30.05
N LEU A 323 3.58 7.92 -29.81
CA LEU A 323 3.18 8.63 -28.60
C LEU A 323 1.66 8.74 -28.48
N ALA A 324 0.97 9.02 -29.58
CA ALA A 324 -0.49 9.09 -29.60
C ALA A 324 -1.13 7.75 -29.22
N GLN A 325 -0.68 6.66 -29.83
CA GLN A 325 -1.17 5.32 -29.55
C GLN A 325 -0.91 4.90 -28.10
N GLU A 326 0.29 5.18 -27.58
CA GLU A 326 0.62 4.80 -26.21
C GLU A 326 -0.15 5.63 -25.19
N ALA A 327 -0.32 6.94 -25.41
CA ALA A 327 -1.16 7.79 -24.56
C ALA A 327 -2.63 7.32 -24.57
N ALA A 328 -3.15 6.89 -25.72
CA ALA A 328 -4.50 6.31 -25.80
C ALA A 328 -4.62 5.05 -24.92
N ARG A 329 -3.62 4.16 -24.98
CA ARG A 329 -3.57 2.97 -24.11
C ARG A 329 -3.54 3.34 -22.63
N VAL A 330 -2.76 4.35 -22.23
CA VAL A 330 -2.71 4.82 -20.84
C VAL A 330 -4.09 5.32 -20.39
N SER A 331 -4.78 6.10 -21.22
CA SER A 331 -6.16 6.52 -20.97
C SER A 331 -7.09 5.32 -20.76
N ASP A 332 -7.07 4.34 -21.66
CA ASP A 332 -7.96 3.18 -21.60
C ASP A 332 -7.74 2.35 -20.34
N VAL A 333 -6.48 2.10 -19.95
CA VAL A 333 -6.21 1.33 -18.72
C VAL A 333 -6.64 2.08 -17.47
N TYR A 334 -6.51 3.42 -17.41
CA TYR A 334 -7.03 4.21 -16.29
C TYR A 334 -8.55 4.25 -16.24
N LEU A 335 -9.23 4.28 -17.40
CA LEU A 335 -10.68 4.16 -17.47
C LEU A 335 -11.15 2.81 -16.89
N LEU A 336 -10.45 1.72 -17.16
CA LEU A 336 -10.75 0.41 -16.55
C LEU A 336 -10.55 0.42 -15.03
N VAL A 337 -9.54 1.14 -14.52
CA VAL A 337 -9.35 1.33 -13.07
C VAL A 337 -10.54 2.10 -12.48
N GLN A 338 -10.95 3.20 -13.11
CA GLN A 338 -12.10 4.00 -12.67
C GLN A 338 -13.36 3.14 -12.58
N GLN A 339 -13.63 2.31 -13.59
CA GLN A 339 -14.77 1.39 -13.58
C GLN A 339 -14.74 0.45 -12.37
N THR A 340 -13.56 -0.07 -11.99
CA THR A 340 -13.45 -0.89 -10.77
C THR A 340 -13.65 -0.11 -9.48
N MET A 341 -13.15 1.12 -9.38
CA MET A 341 -13.34 1.99 -8.22
C MET A 341 -14.80 2.41 -8.03
N THR A 342 -15.58 2.53 -9.11
CA THR A 342 -16.99 2.92 -9.06
C THR A 342 -17.97 1.78 -8.76
N GLN A 343 -17.50 0.54 -8.67
CA GLN A 343 -18.35 -0.58 -8.29
C GLN A 343 -18.94 -0.37 -6.89
N PRO A 344 -20.18 -0.79 -6.60
CA PRO A 344 -20.87 -0.46 -5.34
C PRO A 344 -20.07 -0.77 -4.06
N LEU A 345 -19.32 -1.87 -4.04
CA LEU A 345 -18.49 -2.26 -2.89
C LEU A 345 -17.24 -1.37 -2.71
N MET A 346 -16.73 -0.80 -3.82
CA MET A 346 -15.48 -0.03 -3.84
C MET A 346 -15.71 1.47 -3.76
N LYS A 347 -16.86 1.96 -4.24
CA LYS A 347 -17.15 3.39 -4.37
C LYS A 347 -16.99 4.16 -3.06
N ASP A 348 -17.47 3.60 -1.96
CA ASP A 348 -17.39 4.23 -0.63
C ASP A 348 -16.15 3.78 0.17
N TYR A 349 -15.32 2.93 -0.44
CA TYR A 349 -14.14 2.33 0.18
C TYR A 349 -12.84 2.96 -0.30
N VAL A 350 -12.78 3.35 -1.58
CA VAL A 350 -11.61 3.97 -2.20
C VAL A 350 -11.57 5.45 -1.83
N PRO A 351 -10.41 6.00 -1.42
CA PRO A 351 -10.28 7.43 -1.15
C PRO A 351 -10.72 8.28 -2.35
N PHE A 352 -11.47 9.35 -2.09
CA PHE A 352 -11.99 10.22 -3.14
C PHE A 352 -10.87 10.82 -4.01
N SER A 353 -9.74 11.15 -3.40
CA SER A 353 -8.55 11.67 -4.08
C SER A 353 -7.98 10.70 -5.11
N TRP A 354 -8.03 9.38 -4.85
CA TRP A 354 -7.53 8.36 -5.78
C TRP A 354 -8.46 8.22 -6.98
N ALA A 355 -9.77 8.13 -6.73
CA ALA A 355 -10.77 8.06 -7.79
C ALA A 355 -10.69 9.30 -8.71
N SER A 356 -10.53 10.48 -8.11
CA SER A 356 -10.35 11.74 -8.83
C SER A 356 -9.06 11.76 -9.65
N MET A 357 -7.94 11.34 -9.06
CA MET A 357 -6.65 11.28 -9.75
C MET A 357 -6.70 10.32 -10.95
N VAL A 358 -7.29 9.14 -10.79
CA VAL A 358 -7.46 8.16 -11.88
C VAL A 358 -8.31 8.74 -13.01
N GLN A 359 -9.39 9.44 -12.68
CA GLN A 359 -10.24 10.10 -13.67
C GLN A 359 -9.47 11.21 -14.42
N VAL A 360 -8.75 12.06 -13.69
CA VAL A 360 -7.92 13.12 -14.28
C VAL A 360 -6.85 12.53 -15.19
N LYS A 361 -6.17 11.46 -14.76
CA LYS A 361 -5.17 10.75 -15.59
C LYS A 361 -5.79 10.20 -16.86
N SER A 362 -6.95 9.55 -16.77
CA SER A 362 -7.67 9.05 -17.95
C SER A 362 -7.90 10.15 -18.98
N GLU A 363 -8.49 11.28 -18.57
CA GLU A 363 -8.79 12.38 -19.49
C GLU A 363 -7.52 13.11 -19.97
N HIS A 364 -6.51 13.24 -19.12
CA HIS A 364 -5.22 13.84 -19.48
C HIS A 364 -4.53 13.06 -20.60
N PHE A 365 -4.40 11.74 -20.44
CA PHE A 365 -3.78 10.90 -21.45
C PHE A 365 -4.61 10.78 -22.72
N ARG A 366 -5.94 10.90 -22.63
CA ARG A 366 -6.81 11.05 -23.79
C ARG A 366 -6.56 12.36 -24.54
N ALA A 367 -6.35 13.46 -23.83
CA ALA A 367 -5.99 14.73 -24.45
C ALA A 367 -4.60 14.65 -25.11
N LEU A 368 -3.63 14.02 -24.45
CA LEU A 368 -2.29 13.78 -25.02
C LEU A 368 -2.35 12.91 -26.28
N SER A 369 -3.19 11.87 -26.30
CA SER A 369 -3.33 11.03 -27.49
C SER A 369 -3.83 11.82 -28.70
N HIS A 370 -4.85 12.66 -28.50
CA HIS A 370 -5.34 13.56 -29.55
C HIS A 370 -4.30 14.59 -29.97
N TYR A 371 -3.56 15.17 -29.02
CA TYR A 371 -2.48 16.12 -29.30
C TYR A 371 -1.41 15.51 -30.19
N TYR A 372 -0.87 14.34 -29.82
CA TYR A 372 0.17 13.67 -30.58
C TYR A 372 -0.33 13.15 -31.93
N ALA A 373 -1.59 12.72 -32.02
CA ALA A 373 -2.20 12.35 -33.30
C ALA A 373 -2.28 13.57 -34.23
N ALA A 374 -2.71 14.73 -33.72
CA ALA A 374 -2.74 15.97 -34.49
C ALA A 374 -1.33 16.40 -34.93
N ALA A 375 -0.34 16.33 -34.03
CA ALA A 375 1.06 16.63 -34.33
C ALA A 375 1.61 15.72 -35.44
N ALA A 376 1.30 14.43 -35.39
CA ALA A 376 1.66 13.48 -36.45
C ALA A 376 1.03 13.89 -37.80
N LEU A 377 -0.27 14.15 -37.84
CA LEU A 377 -0.97 14.55 -39.07
C LEU A 377 -0.41 15.85 -39.68
N CYS A 378 -0.07 16.83 -38.84
CA CYS A 378 0.58 18.06 -39.29
C CYS A 378 1.95 17.79 -39.92
N GLU A 379 2.79 16.98 -39.27
CA GLU A 379 4.11 16.62 -39.78
C GLU A 379 4.03 15.87 -41.11
N HIS A 380 3.12 14.89 -41.21
CA HIS A 380 2.88 14.15 -42.46
C HIS A 380 2.47 15.09 -43.60
N THR A 381 1.62 16.09 -43.32
CA THR A 381 1.17 17.07 -44.30
C THR A 381 2.28 18.03 -44.77
N LEU A 382 3.29 18.26 -43.92
CA LEU A 382 4.47 19.06 -44.28
C LEU A 382 5.44 18.23 -45.11
N SER A 383 5.74 17.01 -44.67
CA SER A 383 6.65 16.09 -45.37
C SER A 383 6.14 15.68 -46.75
N SER A 384 4.82 15.51 -46.93
CA SER A 384 4.22 15.15 -48.23
C SER A 384 4.27 16.29 -49.26
N LYS A 385 4.55 17.53 -48.83
CA LYS A 385 4.72 18.69 -49.71
C LYS A 385 6.17 18.91 -50.17
N GLU A 386 7.15 18.23 -49.57
CA GLU A 386 8.58 18.47 -49.77
C GLU A 386 9.32 17.39 -50.61
N GLU A 387 8.60 16.42 -51.21
CA GLU A 387 9.14 15.34 -52.07
C GLU A 387 10.23 14.45 -51.41
N GLU A 388 9.79 13.44 -50.67
CA GLU A 388 10.25 12.03 -50.74
C GLU A 388 9.32 11.24 -49.79
N GLY A 389 8.44 10.42 -50.36
CA GLY A 389 7.44 9.67 -49.60
C GLY A 389 8.11 8.58 -48.76
N ASP A 390 8.05 8.75 -47.44
CA ASP A 390 8.37 7.68 -46.50
C ASP A 390 7.23 6.65 -46.57
N GLU A 391 7.40 5.58 -47.37
CA GLU A 391 6.40 4.51 -47.55
C GLU A 391 5.91 3.94 -46.20
N GLU A 392 6.79 3.94 -45.19
CA GLU A 392 6.49 3.48 -43.83
C GLU A 392 5.54 4.45 -43.09
N ALA A 393 5.62 5.75 -43.39
CA ALA A 393 4.69 6.76 -42.89
C ALA A 393 3.31 6.66 -43.58
N GLU A 394 3.25 6.40 -44.88
CA GLU A 394 1.99 6.21 -45.61
C GLU A 394 1.25 4.94 -45.16
N GLU A 395 1.93 3.81 -44.98
CA GLU A 395 1.32 2.58 -44.42
C GLU A 395 0.78 2.79 -43.00
N ALA A 396 1.56 3.46 -42.14
CA ALA A 396 1.13 3.76 -40.78
C ALA A 396 -0.04 4.77 -40.73
N PHE A 397 -0.09 5.71 -41.67
CA PHE A 397 -1.22 6.64 -41.84
C PHE A 397 -2.49 5.91 -42.30
N LEU A 398 -2.38 5.00 -43.27
CA LEU A 398 -3.49 4.13 -43.71
C LEU A 398 -3.99 3.24 -42.57
N GLY A 399 -3.07 2.65 -41.78
CA GLY A 399 -3.42 1.85 -40.60
C GLY A 399 -4.11 2.63 -39.49
N PHE A 400 -3.81 3.92 -39.34
CA PHE A 400 -4.46 4.82 -38.37
C PHE A 400 -5.94 5.04 -38.67
N TYR A 401 -6.31 5.21 -39.94
CA TYR A 401 -7.71 5.42 -40.35
C TYR A 401 -8.54 4.13 -40.38
N ILE A 402 -7.92 2.98 -40.61
CA ILE A 402 -8.63 1.69 -40.74
C ILE A 402 -8.98 1.09 -39.37
N ASN A 403 -8.19 1.36 -38.32
CA ASN A 403 -8.42 0.85 -36.97
C ASN A 403 -9.01 1.91 -36.02
N ALA A 404 -10.21 2.41 -36.33
CA ALA A 404 -11.09 2.96 -35.28
C ALA A 404 -11.48 1.82 -34.31
N PRO A 405 -11.72 2.08 -33.01
CA PRO A 405 -11.75 1.03 -31.99
C PRO A 405 -12.99 0.13 -32.12
N GLY A 406 -12.87 -0.91 -32.93
CA GLY A 406 -13.64 -2.13 -32.77
C GLY A 406 -13.08 -2.84 -31.54
N GLY A 407 -13.87 -2.89 -30.46
CA GLY A 407 -13.49 -3.55 -29.22
C GLY A 407 -12.90 -4.93 -29.50
N GLN A 408 -11.65 -5.14 -29.09
CA GLN A 408 -11.02 -6.44 -29.21
C GLN A 408 -11.72 -7.39 -28.22
N SER A 409 -12.45 -8.34 -28.79
CA SER A 409 -12.92 -9.53 -28.10
C SER A 409 -11.72 -10.26 -27.50
N ALA A 410 -11.86 -10.66 -26.24
CA ALA A 410 -10.88 -11.48 -25.54
C ALA A 410 -10.54 -12.75 -26.37
N PRO A 411 -9.26 -13.15 -26.46
CA PRO A 411 -8.92 -14.40 -27.10
C PRO A 411 -9.48 -15.56 -26.26
N ALA A 412 -10.24 -16.41 -26.94
CA ALA A 412 -10.84 -17.61 -26.40
C ALA A 412 -9.79 -18.55 -25.79
N ASP A 413 -10.20 -19.22 -24.72
CA ASP A 413 -9.48 -20.29 -24.04
C ASP A 413 -8.81 -21.26 -25.02
N SER A 414 -7.49 -21.42 -24.89
CA SER A 414 -6.83 -22.67 -25.27
C SER A 414 -6.16 -23.25 -24.02
N ALA A 415 -6.83 -24.26 -23.47
CA ALA A 415 -6.32 -25.12 -22.43
C ALA A 415 -5.04 -25.82 -22.91
N GLY A 416 -3.92 -25.61 -22.21
CA GLY A 416 -2.75 -26.45 -22.40
C GLY A 416 -1.39 -25.81 -22.09
N SER A 417 -1.10 -25.52 -20.82
CA SER A 417 0.24 -25.74 -20.24
C SER A 417 0.26 -25.42 -18.75
N ARG A 418 -0.21 -26.38 -17.95
CA ARG A 418 0.26 -26.54 -16.56
C ARG A 418 1.69 -27.07 -16.62
N LYS A 419 2.67 -26.24 -16.24
CA LYS A 419 3.84 -26.56 -15.41
C LYS A 419 4.96 -25.55 -15.69
N LYS A 420 5.19 -24.66 -14.72
CA LYS A 420 6.48 -24.27 -14.12
C LYS A 420 6.42 -22.81 -13.65
N ALA A 421 6.06 -22.64 -12.39
CA ALA A 421 6.45 -21.49 -11.58
C ALA A 421 6.68 -22.01 -10.15
N LYS A 422 7.83 -22.65 -9.95
CA LYS A 422 8.45 -22.90 -8.64
C LYS A 422 9.78 -22.18 -8.68
N ALA A 423 9.80 -20.95 -8.17
CA ALA A 423 10.95 -20.21 -7.68
C ALA A 423 10.44 -18.85 -7.19
N TRP A 424 9.89 -18.84 -5.98
CA TRP A 424 9.82 -17.69 -5.09
C TRP A 424 10.08 -18.24 -3.69
#